data_AF-A0A536BL40-F1
#
_entry.id   AF-A0A536BL40-F1
#
_cell.length_a   1.000
_cell.length_b   1.000
_cell.length_c   1.000
_cell.angle_alpha   90.00
_cell.angle_beta   90.00
_cell.angle_gamma   90.00
#
_symmetry.space_group_name_H-M   'P 1'
#
loop_
_entity.id
_entity.type
_entity.pdbx_description
1 polymer ?
#
loop_
_entity_poly.entity_id
_entity_poly.type
_entity_poly.pdbx_seq_one_letter_code
_entity_poly.pdbx_strand_id
1 'polypeptide(L)' 'MERLSERSIRFLDLRFVDVLGTVKSITIPVHRLPHAVRNGEWFDGSSVEGFARVFESDMFLRPDLETLTIGEAEGAP' A
#
# COMPACT_ATOMS: atom_id res chain seq x y z
N MET A 1 -0.87 -13.29 9.75
CA MET A 1 0.33 -12.67 10.38
C MET A 1 1.49 -13.65 10.47
N GLU A 2 1.26 -14.90 10.88
CA GLU A 2 2.29 -15.98 10.98
C GLU A 2 3.18 -16.13 9.72
N ARG A 3 2.55 -16.11 8.53
CA ARG A 3 3.25 -16.20 7.23
C ARG A 3 4.26 -15.08 6.97
N LEU A 4 4.10 -13.91 7.60
CA LEU A 4 5.00 -12.76 7.40
C LEU A 4 6.25 -12.86 8.28
N SER A 5 6.09 -13.35 9.52
CA SER A 5 7.19 -13.59 10.45
C SER A 5 8.10 -14.72 9.98
N GLU A 6 7.54 -15.80 9.43
CA GLU A 6 8.30 -16.96 8.94
C GLU A 6 9.26 -16.61 7.79
N ARG A 7 8.93 -15.59 7.00
CA ARG A 7 9.67 -15.20 5.78
C ARG A 7 10.54 -13.95 5.96
N SER A 8 10.73 -13.47 7.19
CA SER A 8 11.52 -12.27 7.48
C SER A 8 11.12 -11.04 6.65
N ILE A 9 9.83 -10.90 6.34
CA ILE A 9 9.31 -9.78 5.55
C ILE A 9 9.47 -8.50 6.38
N ARG A 10 10.20 -7.50 5.84
CA ARG A 10 10.41 -6.21 6.53
C ARG A 10 9.42 -5.12 6.08
N PHE A 11 9.01 -5.18 4.82
CA PHE A 11 8.18 -4.17 4.17
C PHE A 11 7.03 -4.80 3.41
N LEU A 12 5.97 -4.02 3.21
CA LEU A 12 4.78 -4.37 2.46
C LEU A 12 4.50 -3.26 1.46
N ASP A 13 4.25 -3.63 0.21
CA ASP A 13 3.75 -2.71 -0.81
C ASP A 13 2.24 -2.80 -0.89
N LEU A 14 1.57 -1.72 -0.47
CA LEU A 14 0.15 -1.54 -0.66
C LEU A 14 -0.06 -0.96 -2.06
N ARG A 15 -0.75 -1.70 -2.93
CA ARG A 15 -0.96 -1.30 -4.34
C ARG A 15 -2.42 -0.96 -4.60
N PHE A 16 -2.62 0.05 -5.44
CA PHE A 16 -3.93 0.43 -5.97
C PHE A 16 -3.78 0.91 -7.41
N VAL A 17 -4.90 1.07 -8.10
CA VAL A 17 -4.94 1.57 -9.47
C VAL A 17 -5.65 2.92 -9.45
N ASP A 18 -5.05 3.94 -10.06
CA ASP A 18 -5.69 5.24 -10.21
C ASP A 18 -6.73 5.23 -11.34
N VAL A 19 -7.45 6.34 -11.51
CA VAL A 19 -8.52 6.46 -12.51
C VAL A 19 -8.02 6.35 -13.96
N LEU A 20 -6.72 6.52 -14.18
CA LEU A 20 -6.09 6.38 -15.50
C LEU A 20 -5.60 4.95 -15.75
N GLY A 21 -5.79 4.03 -14.80
CA GLY A 21 -5.36 2.64 -14.92
C GLY A 21 -3.90 2.41 -14.53
N THR A 22 -3.23 3.39 -13.93
CA THR A 22 -1.83 3.25 -13.51
C THR A 22 -1.73 2.63 -12.13
N VAL A 23 -0.83 1.65 -11.97
CA VAL A 23 -0.52 1.07 -10.66
C VAL A 23 0.28 2.07 -9.84
N LYS A 24 -0.22 2.38 -8.65
CA LYS A 24 0.47 3.16 -7.61
C LYS A 24 0.76 2.25 -6.43
N SER A 25 1.78 2.60 -5.65
CA SER A 25 2.16 1.80 -4.48
C SER A 25 2.67 2.66 -3.33
N ILE A 26 2.43 2.18 -2.12
CA ILE A 26 2.93 2.77 -0.87
C ILE A 26 3.60 1.66 -0.08
N THR A 27 4.87 1.87 0.27
CA THR A 27 5.62 0.92 1.07
C THR A 27 5.48 1.27 2.55
N ILE A 28 5.01 0.32 3.36
CA ILE A 28 4.94 0.43 4.81
C ILE A 28 5.78 -0.66 5.47
N PRO A 29 6.35 -0.40 6.66
CA PRO A 29 6.98 -1.47 7.44
C PRO A 29 5.92 -2.48 7.91
N VAL A 30 6.29 -3.77 7.94
CA VAL A 30 5.36 -4.88 8.23
C VAL A 30 4.61 -4.72 9.56
N HIS A 31 5.26 -4.12 10.57
CA HIS A 31 4.67 -3.93 11.90
C HIS A 31 3.49 -2.95 11.90
N ARG A 32 3.33 -2.12 10.84
CA ARG A 32 2.16 -1.26 10.66
C ARG A 32 0.96 -1.97 10.08
N LEU A 33 1.10 -3.18 9.52
CA LEU A 33 -0.01 -3.90 8.91
C LEU A 33 -1.26 -4.04 9.82
N PRO A 34 -1.14 -4.37 11.12
CA PRO A 34 -2.31 -4.44 12.00
C PRO A 34 -3.02 -3.10 12.17
N HIS A 35 -2.29 -1.99 12.10
CA HIS A 35 -2.87 -0.65 12.09
C HIS A 35 -3.54 -0.39 10.74
N ALA A 36 -2.82 -0.59 9.63
CA ALA A 36 -3.28 -0.36 8.28
C ALA A 36 -4.59 -1.10 7.96
N VAL A 37 -4.73 -2.36 8.35
CA VAL A 37 -5.96 -3.15 8.09
C VAL A 37 -7.16 -2.63 8.89
N ARG A 38 -6.93 -2.18 10.13
CA ARG A 38 -8.01 -1.71 11.03
C ARG A 38 -8.42 -0.27 10.76
N ASN A 39 -7.44 0.58 10.56
CA ASN A 39 -7.57 2.03 10.56
C ASN A 39 -7.19 2.67 9.23
N GLY A 40 -6.77 1.89 8.21
CA GLY A 40 -6.20 2.41 6.98
C GLY A 40 -4.83 3.06 7.15
N GLU A 41 -4.30 3.57 6.04
CA GLU A 41 -3.10 4.39 5.98
C GLU A 41 -3.38 5.67 5.21
N TRP A 42 -2.99 6.79 5.79
CA TRP A 42 -3.05 8.09 5.13
C TRP A 42 -1.79 8.31 4.30
N PHE A 43 -1.96 8.87 3.11
CA PHE A 43 -0.86 9.17 2.22
C PHE A 43 -1.13 10.44 1.41
N ASP A 44 -0.07 11.08 0.95
CA ASP A 44 -0.20 12.28 0.14
C ASP A 44 -0.74 11.94 -1.26
N GLY A 45 -1.93 12.45 -1.57
CA GLY A 45 -2.61 12.27 -2.85
C GLY A 45 -2.01 13.08 -4.00
N SER A 46 -1.10 14.01 -3.72
CA SER A 46 -0.47 14.88 -4.74
C SER A 46 0.18 14.10 -5.90
N SER A 47 0.54 12.84 -5.67
CA SER A 47 1.17 11.94 -6.65
C SER A 47 0.20 11.03 -7.43
N VAL A 48 -1.11 11.19 -7.23
CA VAL A 48 -2.17 10.41 -7.90
C VAL A 48 -2.81 11.23 -9.01
N GLU A 49 -2.62 10.81 -10.26
CA GLU A 49 -3.18 11.53 -11.42
C GLU A 49 -4.67 11.26 -11.59
N GLY A 50 -5.41 12.26 -12.06
CA GLY A 50 -6.82 12.14 -12.41
C GLY A 50 -7.82 12.39 -11.27
N PHE A 51 -7.36 12.54 -10.02
CA PHE A 51 -8.11 13.26 -8.98
C PHE A 51 -7.69 14.74 -9.06
N ALA A 52 -8.63 15.64 -9.37
CA ALA A 52 -8.34 17.00 -9.82
C ALA A 52 -7.47 17.82 -8.83
N ARG A 53 -6.66 18.73 -9.41
CA ARG A 53 -5.68 19.69 -8.81
C ARG A 53 -6.13 20.53 -7.60
N VAL A 54 -7.34 20.34 -7.09
CA VAL A 54 -7.94 21.11 -5.98
C VAL A 54 -7.94 20.29 -4.68
N PHE A 55 -7.74 18.98 -4.76
CA PHE A 55 -7.65 18.07 -3.61
C PHE A 55 -6.24 17.50 -3.48
N GLU A 56 -5.28 18.35 -3.09
CA GLU A 56 -3.97 17.93 -2.51
C GLU A 56 -4.18 17.36 -1.08
N SER A 57 -5.29 16.66 -0.88
CA SER A 57 -5.80 16.24 0.42
C SER A 57 -5.26 14.85 0.72
N ASP A 58 -4.82 14.63 1.95
CA ASP A 58 -4.46 13.31 2.45
C ASP A 58 -5.50 12.27 1.98
N MET A 59 -5.02 11.25 1.26
CA MET A 59 -5.82 10.15 0.76
C MET A 59 -5.74 8.96 1.71
N PHE A 60 -6.83 8.20 1.78
CA PHE A 60 -6.99 7.08 2.69
C PHE A 60 -6.94 5.75 1.96
N LEU A 61 -5.97 4.90 2.29
CA LEU A 61 -5.84 3.55 1.75
C LEU A 61 -6.21 2.51 2.80
N ARG A 62 -7.20 1.67 2.49
CA ARG A 62 -7.55 0.51 3.32
C ARG A 62 -7.12 -0.79 2.65
N PRO A 63 -6.11 -1.50 3.20
CA PRO A 63 -5.68 -2.78 2.65
C PRO A 63 -6.74 -3.86 2.77
N ASP A 64 -6.84 -4.70 1.75
CA ASP A 64 -7.63 -5.94 1.76
C ASP A 64 -6.72 -7.14 1.99
N LEU A 65 -6.91 -7.83 3.12
CA LEU A 65 -6.11 -9.01 3.48
C LEU A 65 -6.38 -10.23 2.58
N GLU A 66 -7.52 -10.30 1.90
CA GLU A 66 -7.80 -11.37 0.94
C GLU A 66 -6.88 -11.29 -0.28
N THR A 67 -6.35 -10.08 -0.56
CA THR A 67 -5.41 -9.82 -1.66
C THR A 67 -3.93 -10.00 -1.26
N LEU A 68 -3.64 -10.34 0.00
CA LEU A 68 -2.28 -10.47 0.50
C LEU A 68 -1.56 -11.63 -0.20
N THR A 69 -0.62 -11.28 -1.08
CA THR A 69 0.30 -12.22 -1.71
C THR A 69 1.72 -12.05 -1.18
N ILE A 70 2.46 -13.15 -1.11
CA ILE A 70 3.90 -13.14 -0.83
C ILE A 70 4.59 -13.65 -2.08
N GLY A 71 5.02 -12.73 -2.94
CA GLY A 71 5.83 -13.02 -4.11
C GLY A 71 7.32 -13.12 -3.79
N GLU A 72 8.10 -13.61 -4.73
CA GLU A 72 9.54 -13.32 -4.74
C GLU A 72 9.73 -11.84 -5.05
N ALA A 73 10.73 -11.19 -4.43
CA ALA A 73 10.97 -9.77 -4.69
C ALA A 73 11.42 -9.59 -6.14
N GLU A 74 10.51 -9.18 -7.03
CA GLU A 74 10.89 -8.67 -8.34
C GLU A 74 11.53 -7.30 -8.15
N GLY A 75 12.86 -7.24 -8.34
CA GLY A 75 13.60 -5.98 -8.43
C GLY A 75 13.96 -5.34 -7.09
N ALA A 76 14.59 -6.10 -6.17
CA ALA A 76 15.54 -5.44 -5.28
C ALA A 76 16.71 -4.90 -6.14
N PRO A 77 17.16 -3.65 -5.97
CA PRO A 77 18.40 -3.19 -6.60
C PRO A 77 19.59 -4.06 -6.17
#